data_AF-A0AAF0ETP3-F1
#
_entry.id   AF-A0AAF0ETP3-F1
#
_cell.length_a   1.000
_cell.length_b   1.000
_cell.length_c   1.000
_cell.angle_alpha   90.00
_cell.angle_beta   90.00
_cell.angle_gamma   90.00
#
_symmetry.space_group_name_H-M   'P 1'
#
loop_
_entity.id
_entity.type
_entity.pdbx_description
1 polymer ?
#
loop_
_entity_poly.entity_id
_entity_poly.type
_entity_poly.pdbx_seq_one_letter_code
_entity_poly.pdbx_strand_id
1 'polypeptide(L)'
;MAAQHLDALDALDALREGSPAYSVSAATSGAVMDGGLNRYFNVLPYDHSLLPGAYLNASLIPPLGSHSYVATQAPLPATFQTFYEHIVATGTDTIVNLTPVVERGIRKSDPYWEADALGDGWSVSVDSEAAGDIPGLTVRTLTISAPEHTHQVTQLHFESWPDHGVVPSETLIALANAVQTTRKQDPVWVHCSAGIGRSGTLIGVLLAMEHDDPQVSPVDMAAKITAHMREQRAGMVQTSGH
;
A
#
# COMPACT_ATOMS: atom_id res chain seq x y z
N MET A 1 -19.90 -2.43 -19.01
CA MET A 1 -20.13 -1.70 -17.75
C MET A 1 -18.83 -1.49 -16.98
N ALA A 2 -18.18 -2.52 -16.41
CA ALA A 2 -16.93 -2.31 -15.64
C ALA A 2 -15.82 -1.53 -16.38
N ALA A 3 -15.56 -1.83 -17.67
CA ALA A 3 -14.62 -1.08 -18.50
C ALA A 3 -15.01 0.40 -18.66
N GLN A 4 -16.31 0.69 -18.82
CA GLN A 4 -16.80 2.07 -18.96
C GLN A 4 -16.63 2.87 -17.65
N HIS A 5 -16.78 2.22 -16.48
CA HIS A 5 -16.49 2.86 -15.21
C HIS A 5 -15.00 3.15 -15.04
N LEU A 6 -14.13 2.23 -15.47
CA LEU A 6 -12.69 2.45 -15.43
C LEU A 6 -12.27 3.61 -16.34
N ASP A 7 -12.78 3.66 -17.58
CA ASP A 7 -12.53 4.77 -18.51
C ASP A 7 -13.00 6.12 -17.93
N ALA A 8 -14.15 6.13 -17.24
CA ALA A 8 -14.66 7.33 -16.57
C ALA A 8 -13.78 7.75 -15.39
N LEU A 9 -13.25 6.80 -14.62
CA LEU A 9 -12.32 7.07 -13.52
C LEU A 9 -10.98 7.60 -14.04
N ASP A 10 -10.47 7.05 -15.14
CA ASP A 10 -9.25 7.53 -15.80
C ASP A 10 -9.44 8.96 -16.33
N ALA A 11 -10.61 9.27 -16.89
CA ALA A 11 -10.96 10.63 -17.29
C ALA A 11 -11.03 11.61 -16.10
N LEU A 12 -11.55 11.17 -14.95
CA LEU A 12 -11.54 11.97 -13.72
C LEU A 12 -10.13 12.22 -13.20
N ASP A 13 -9.25 11.22 -13.24
CA ASP A 13 -7.85 11.36 -12.84
C ASP A 13 -7.12 12.39 -13.71
N ALA A 14 -7.36 12.39 -15.03
CA ALA A 14 -6.80 13.39 -15.93
C ALA A 14 -7.27 14.82 -15.59
N LEU A 15 -8.50 14.99 -15.08
CA LEU A 15 -8.99 16.29 -14.60
C LEU A 15 -8.32 16.70 -13.28
N ARG A 16 -7.93 15.74 -12.43
CA ARG A 16 -7.23 16.00 -11.16
C ARG A 16 -5.82 16.54 -11.38
N GLU A 17 -5.10 16.07 -12.39
CA GLU A 17 -3.74 16.52 -12.71
C GLU A 17 -3.64 18.05 -12.92
N GLY A 18 -4.71 18.69 -13.41
CA GLY A 18 -4.78 20.14 -13.60
C GLY A 18 -5.25 20.93 -12.38
N SER A 19 -5.65 20.27 -11.29
CA SER A 19 -6.24 20.91 -10.12
C SER A 19 -5.21 21.14 -9.02
N PRO A 20 -5.10 22.36 -8.45
CA PRO A 20 -4.22 22.64 -7.31
C PRO A 20 -4.53 21.78 -6.07
N ALA A 21 -5.75 21.24 -5.97
CA ALA A 21 -6.15 20.37 -4.86
C ALA A 21 -5.49 18.98 -4.90
N TYR A 22 -4.89 18.60 -6.03
CA TYR A 22 -4.23 17.31 -6.25
C TYR A 22 -2.76 17.51 -6.65
N SER A 23 -2.09 18.52 -6.08
CA SER A 23 -0.68 18.79 -6.36
C SER A 23 0.23 17.66 -5.87
N VAL A 24 1.39 17.54 -6.51
CA VAL A 24 2.46 16.57 -6.18
C VAL A 24 3.79 17.28 -5.91
N SER A 25 3.71 18.49 -5.37
CA SER A 25 4.85 19.41 -5.23
C SER A 25 5.89 18.90 -4.24
N ALA A 26 5.47 18.23 -3.16
CA ALA A 26 6.41 17.63 -2.22
C ALA A 26 7.20 16.49 -2.89
N ALA A 27 6.48 15.65 -3.65
CA ALA A 27 7.04 14.50 -4.37
C ALA A 27 8.01 14.88 -5.50
N THR A 28 7.97 16.14 -5.95
CA THR A 28 8.81 16.68 -7.03
C THR A 28 9.82 17.72 -6.53
N SER A 29 9.93 17.92 -5.22
CA SER A 29 10.92 18.82 -4.64
C SER A 29 12.35 18.34 -4.92
N GLY A 30 13.31 19.28 -5.00
CA GLY A 30 14.71 18.96 -5.29
C GLY A 30 15.29 17.91 -4.33
N ALA A 31 15.01 18.04 -3.02
CA ALA A 31 15.46 17.07 -2.02
C ALA A 31 14.95 15.64 -2.26
N VAL A 32 13.68 15.50 -2.70
CA VAL A 32 13.07 14.19 -3.00
C VAL A 32 13.65 13.58 -4.27
N MET A 33 13.83 14.40 -5.31
CA MET A 33 14.36 13.96 -6.60
C MET A 33 15.85 13.59 -6.51
N ASP A 34 16.65 14.44 -5.87
CA ASP A 34 18.09 14.21 -5.67
C ASP A 34 18.34 13.03 -4.74
N GLY A 35 17.48 12.83 -3.74
CA GLY A 35 17.51 11.69 -2.83
C GLY A 35 17.02 10.37 -3.44
N GLY A 36 16.40 10.41 -4.63
CA GLY A 36 15.86 9.21 -5.29
C GLY A 36 14.76 8.51 -4.47
N LEU A 37 13.91 9.27 -3.77
CA LEU A 37 12.96 8.72 -2.80
C LEU A 37 11.69 8.11 -3.45
N ASN A 38 11.53 8.29 -4.76
CA ASN A 38 10.44 7.71 -5.56
C ASN A 38 10.95 6.53 -6.39
N ARG A 39 10.35 5.34 -6.22
CA ARG A 39 10.69 4.14 -7.01
C ARG A 39 10.32 4.32 -8.49
N TYR A 40 9.23 5.03 -8.75
CA TYR A 40 8.74 5.34 -10.09
C TYR A 40 8.46 6.83 -10.21
N PHE A 41 9.07 7.49 -11.19
CA PHE A 41 8.94 8.94 -11.41
C PHE A 41 7.51 9.37 -11.76
N ASN A 42 6.70 8.45 -12.28
CA ASN A 42 5.33 8.70 -12.73
C ASN A 42 4.26 8.16 -11.74
N VAL A 43 4.66 7.72 -10.54
CA VAL A 43 3.73 7.28 -9.50
C VAL A 43 4.04 8.08 -8.24
N LEU A 44 3.34 9.20 -8.08
CA LEU A 44 3.58 10.16 -7.02
C LEU A 44 2.34 10.31 -6.12
N PRO A 45 2.51 10.49 -4.80
CA PRO A 45 1.41 10.76 -3.88
C PRO A 45 0.92 12.21 -4.06
N TYR A 46 -0.37 12.44 -3.85
CA TYR A 46 -0.90 13.79 -3.72
C TYR A 46 -0.48 14.42 -2.39
N ASP A 47 -0.19 15.72 -2.42
CA ASP A 47 0.30 16.47 -1.26
C ASP A 47 -0.68 16.44 -0.08
N HIS A 48 -1.99 16.50 -0.34
CA HIS A 48 -3.02 16.51 0.71
C HIS A 48 -3.21 15.15 1.41
N SER A 49 -2.72 14.07 0.79
CA SER A 49 -2.84 12.70 1.32
C SER A 49 -1.53 12.18 1.90
N LEU A 50 -0.46 12.99 1.92
CA LEU A 50 0.81 12.62 2.53
C LEU A 50 0.65 12.39 4.04
N LEU A 51 1.45 11.47 4.57
CA LEU A 51 1.58 11.29 6.00
C LEU A 51 2.30 12.50 6.63
N PRO A 52 1.89 12.96 7.82
CA PRO A 52 2.62 14.02 8.52
C PRO A 52 4.06 13.60 8.83
N GLY A 53 5.03 14.47 8.52
CA GLY A 53 6.44 14.24 8.84
C GLY A 53 7.35 14.24 7.62
N ALA A 54 8.43 13.46 7.66
CA ALA A 54 9.37 13.33 6.56
C ALA A 54 8.71 12.70 5.32
N TYR A 55 9.14 13.13 4.14
CA TYR A 55 8.57 12.64 2.89
C TYR A 55 8.77 11.14 2.74
N LEU A 56 7.67 10.45 2.46
CA LEU A 56 7.63 9.07 1.99
C LEU A 56 6.61 9.01 0.86
N ASN A 57 6.89 8.25 -0.20
CA ASN A 57 5.92 8.04 -1.28
C ASN A 57 4.81 7.07 -0.82
N ALA A 58 3.91 7.61 -0.01
CA ALA A 58 2.81 6.95 0.63
C ALA A 58 1.61 7.90 0.69
N SER A 59 0.41 7.35 0.66
CA SER A 59 -0.83 8.12 0.76
C SER A 59 -1.75 7.47 1.80
N LEU A 60 -2.26 8.28 2.72
CA LEU A 60 -3.34 7.87 3.62
C LEU A 60 -4.63 7.73 2.81
N ILE A 61 -5.20 6.54 2.85
CA ILE A 61 -6.55 6.27 2.36
C ILE A 61 -7.47 6.33 3.60
N PRO A 62 -8.28 7.39 3.75
CA PRO A 62 -9.15 7.53 4.91
C PRO A 62 -10.24 6.46 4.89
N PRO A 63 -10.86 6.17 6.05
CA PRO A 63 -11.93 5.20 6.10
C PRO A 63 -13.07 5.59 5.17
N LEU A 64 -13.50 4.64 4.34
CA LEU A 64 -14.83 4.70 3.73
C LEU A 64 -15.86 4.04 4.64
N GLY A 65 -15.44 3.32 5.68
CA GLY A 65 -16.28 2.68 6.69
C GLY A 65 -15.65 2.86 8.07
N SER A 66 -14.99 1.81 8.57
CA SER A 66 -14.38 1.81 9.90
C SER A 66 -12.86 1.95 9.85
N HIS A 67 -12.20 1.37 8.85
CA HIS A 67 -10.74 1.24 8.85
C HIS A 67 -10.06 2.11 7.82
N SER A 68 -8.85 2.58 8.17
CA SER A 68 -7.99 3.36 7.28
C SER A 68 -6.80 2.54 6.80
N TYR A 69 -6.22 2.96 5.68
CA TYR A 69 -5.11 2.25 5.04
C TYR A 69 -4.04 3.23 4.61
N VAL A 70 -2.79 2.78 4.53
CA VAL A 70 -1.72 3.52 3.86
C VAL A 70 -1.32 2.75 2.62
N ALA A 71 -1.47 3.37 1.45
CA ALA A 71 -0.99 2.85 0.18
C ALA A 71 0.39 3.46 -0.11
N THR A 72 1.42 2.62 -0.21
CA THR A 72 2.82 3.07 -0.37
C THR A 72 3.57 2.28 -1.43
N GLN A 73 4.62 2.87 -1.99
CA GLN A 73 5.57 2.12 -2.83
C GLN A 73 6.31 1.07 -1.99
N ALA A 74 6.88 0.04 -2.64
CA ALA A 74 7.88 -0.80 -1.98
C ALA A 74 9.05 0.07 -1.49
N PRO A 75 9.39 0.02 -0.19
CA PRO A 75 10.47 0.83 0.37
C PRO A 75 11.77 0.68 -0.43
N LEU A 76 12.51 1.77 -0.56
CA LEU A 76 13.85 1.80 -1.14
C LEU A 76 14.87 1.83 0.00
N PRO A 77 16.12 1.38 -0.21
CA PRO A 77 17.16 1.47 0.81
C PRO A 77 17.30 2.88 1.41
N ALA A 78 17.20 3.92 0.58
CA ALA A 78 17.24 5.33 1.00
C ALA A 78 16.03 5.77 1.84
N THR A 79 14.95 4.99 1.87
CA THR A 79 13.70 5.32 2.57
C THR A 79 13.34 4.32 3.66
N PHE A 80 14.20 3.32 3.97
CA PHE A 80 13.87 2.30 4.98
C PHE A 80 13.66 2.91 6.36
N GLN A 81 14.57 3.79 6.81
CA GLN A 81 14.42 4.45 8.10
C GLN A 81 13.11 5.23 8.18
N THR A 82 12.84 6.12 7.21
CA THR A 82 11.59 6.90 7.15
C THR A 82 10.34 6.04 7.07
N PHE A 83 10.40 4.90 6.36
CA PHE A 83 9.30 3.94 6.34
C PHE A 83 8.99 3.42 7.76
N TYR A 84 10.01 2.99 8.51
CA TYR A 84 9.83 2.48 9.86
C TYR A 84 9.47 3.57 10.88
N GLU A 85 10.01 4.78 10.74
CA GLU A 85 9.60 5.95 11.54
C GLU A 85 8.09 6.19 11.42
N HIS A 86 7.53 6.12 10.20
CA HIS A 86 6.09 6.27 10.00
C HIS A 86 5.28 5.09 10.52
N ILE A 87 5.76 3.85 10.40
CA ILE A 87 5.09 2.66 10.98
C ILE A 87 4.94 2.83 12.50
N VAL A 88 6.01 3.25 13.17
CA VAL A 88 6.01 3.52 14.62
C VAL A 88 5.13 4.72 14.97
N ALA A 89 5.27 5.85 14.26
CA ALA A 89 4.49 7.06 14.53
C ALA A 89 2.97 6.87 14.36
N THR A 90 2.57 5.98 13.44
CA THR A 90 1.16 5.65 13.21
C THR A 90 0.64 4.55 14.15
N GLY A 91 1.51 3.91 14.93
CA GLY A 91 1.12 2.78 15.79
C GLY A 91 0.67 1.54 15.00
N THR A 92 1.04 1.45 13.71
CA THR A 92 0.59 0.39 12.81
C THR A 92 1.12 -0.96 13.24
N ASP A 93 0.26 -1.97 13.35
CA ASP A 93 0.67 -3.34 13.70
C ASP A 93 0.67 -4.33 12.52
N THR A 94 0.25 -3.89 11.32
CA THR A 94 0.11 -4.75 10.14
C THR A 94 0.66 -4.10 8.88
N ILE A 95 1.60 -4.79 8.22
CA ILE A 95 2.11 -4.45 6.89
C ILE A 95 1.75 -5.57 5.92
N VAL A 96 1.29 -5.21 4.73
CA VAL A 96 1.00 -6.16 3.64
C VAL A 96 1.93 -5.86 2.46
N ASN A 97 2.77 -6.83 2.11
CA ASN A 97 3.64 -6.78 0.93
C ASN A 97 3.07 -7.73 -0.14
N LEU A 98 2.69 -7.20 -1.30
CA LEU A 98 2.04 -7.92 -2.39
C LEU A 98 2.97 -8.16 -3.60
N THR A 99 4.29 -8.14 -3.40
CA THR A 99 5.23 -8.38 -4.49
C THR A 99 6.48 -9.10 -4.00
N PRO A 100 7.03 -10.05 -4.78
CA PRO A 100 8.37 -10.55 -4.52
C PRO A 100 9.41 -9.44 -4.71
N VAL A 101 10.61 -9.61 -4.15
CA VAL A 101 11.75 -8.68 -4.32
C VAL A 101 12.11 -8.53 -5.80
N VAL A 102 12.15 -9.65 -6.52
CA VAL A 102 12.43 -9.69 -7.95
C VAL A 102 11.30 -10.42 -8.67
N GLU A 103 10.80 -9.81 -9.74
CA GLU A 103 9.78 -10.39 -10.62
C GLU A 103 10.28 -10.32 -12.05
N ARG A 104 10.45 -11.47 -12.71
CA ARG A 104 11.00 -11.59 -14.08
C ARG A 104 12.31 -10.84 -14.31
N GLY A 105 13.20 -10.85 -13.32
CA GLY A 105 14.49 -10.17 -13.36
C GLY A 105 14.43 -8.66 -13.09
N ILE A 106 13.23 -8.10 -12.88
CA ILE A 106 13.04 -6.70 -12.49
C ILE A 106 12.91 -6.63 -10.97
N ARG A 107 13.70 -5.77 -10.35
CA ARG A 107 13.58 -5.47 -8.92
C ARG A 107 12.30 -4.70 -8.66
N LYS A 108 11.35 -5.31 -7.95
CA LYS A 108 10.03 -4.74 -7.61
C LYS A 108 9.99 -4.20 -6.19
N SER A 109 10.77 -4.79 -5.30
CA SER A 109 10.92 -4.38 -3.91
C SER A 109 12.38 -4.57 -3.47
N ASP A 110 12.70 -4.08 -2.29
CA ASP A 110 13.95 -4.36 -1.58
C ASP A 110 13.58 -5.00 -0.23
N PRO A 111 14.41 -5.90 0.32
CA PRO A 111 14.09 -6.65 1.53
C PRO A 111 14.23 -5.77 2.78
N TYR A 112 13.31 -4.84 2.96
CA TYR A 112 13.34 -3.87 4.06
C TYR A 112 13.29 -4.52 5.44
N TRP A 113 12.76 -5.74 5.55
CA TRP A 113 12.76 -6.55 6.77
C TRP A 113 14.13 -7.17 7.13
N GLU A 114 15.11 -7.11 6.24
CA GLU A 114 16.50 -7.56 6.45
C GLU A 114 17.45 -6.37 6.70
N ALA A 115 16.91 -5.18 6.95
CA ALA A 115 17.68 -3.96 7.17
C ALA A 115 18.11 -3.80 8.64
N ASP A 116 19.00 -4.69 9.10
CA ASP A 116 19.39 -4.82 10.52
C ASP A 116 19.85 -3.49 11.19
N ALA A 117 20.34 -2.51 10.43
CA ALA A 117 20.68 -1.18 10.94
C ALA A 117 20.25 -0.08 9.96
N LEU A 118 19.49 0.90 10.46
CA LEU A 118 18.88 1.96 9.64
C LEU A 118 19.54 3.33 9.86
N GLY A 119 20.16 3.54 11.02
CA GLY A 119 20.76 4.83 11.43
C GLY A 119 20.12 5.37 12.70
N ASP A 120 20.79 6.31 13.39
CA ASP A 120 20.23 7.04 14.55
C ASP A 120 19.59 6.17 15.66
N GLY A 121 20.13 4.96 15.89
CA GLY A 121 19.60 4.01 16.87
C GLY A 121 18.41 3.19 16.38
N TRP A 122 18.00 3.33 15.11
CA TRP A 122 16.98 2.53 14.47
C TRP A 122 17.52 1.20 13.91
N SER A 123 16.78 0.13 14.16
CA SER A 123 17.02 -1.20 13.59
C SER A 123 15.71 -1.96 13.42
N VAL A 124 15.71 -2.97 12.55
CA VAL A 124 14.63 -3.93 12.44
C VAL A 124 15.19 -5.35 12.57
N SER A 125 14.46 -6.23 13.24
CA SER A 125 14.76 -7.65 13.32
C SER A 125 13.53 -8.50 13.01
N VAL A 126 13.76 -9.68 12.45
CA VAL A 126 12.71 -10.70 12.25
C VAL A 126 12.69 -11.62 13.47
N ASP A 127 11.64 -11.54 14.27
CA ASP A 127 11.48 -12.37 15.47
C ASP A 127 10.98 -13.76 15.12
N SER A 128 10.11 -13.86 14.10
CA SER A 128 9.63 -15.12 13.57
C SER A 128 9.23 -15.00 12.11
N GLU A 129 9.36 -16.10 11.39
CA GLU A 129 8.94 -16.26 10.00
C GLU A 129 8.29 -17.64 9.84
N ALA A 130 7.10 -17.67 9.24
CA ALA A 130 6.39 -18.90 8.95
C ALA A 130 5.59 -18.78 7.66
N ALA A 131 5.31 -19.92 7.02
CA ALA A 131 4.31 -19.99 5.97
C ALA A 131 2.92 -19.69 6.56
N GLY A 132 2.12 -18.87 5.87
CA GLY A 132 0.72 -18.64 6.20
C GLY A 132 -0.20 -19.70 5.62
N ASP A 133 -1.49 -19.59 5.92
CA ASP A 133 -2.52 -20.55 5.47
C ASP A 133 -2.85 -20.44 3.96
N ILE A 134 -2.34 -19.41 3.29
CA ILE A 134 -2.53 -19.17 1.87
C ILE A 134 -1.24 -19.53 1.14
N PRO A 135 -1.28 -20.36 0.08
CA PRO A 135 -0.08 -20.69 -0.70
C PRO A 135 0.67 -19.45 -1.21
N GLY A 136 1.94 -19.33 -0.79
CA GLY A 136 2.81 -18.19 -1.12
C GLY A 136 2.63 -16.95 -0.25
N LEU A 137 1.88 -17.07 0.86
CA LEU A 137 1.90 -16.11 1.95
C LEU A 137 2.99 -16.51 2.95
N THR A 138 3.88 -15.57 3.25
CA THR A 138 4.81 -15.64 4.37
C THR A 138 4.39 -14.64 5.43
N VAL A 139 4.30 -15.08 6.68
CA VAL A 139 3.96 -14.25 7.83
C VAL A 139 5.23 -14.02 8.64
N ARG A 140 5.58 -12.75 8.89
CA ARG A 140 6.71 -12.37 9.75
C ARG A 140 6.25 -11.53 10.91
N THR A 141 6.80 -11.76 12.09
CA THR A 141 6.78 -10.78 13.18
C THR A 141 8.08 -10.01 13.15
N LEU A 142 8.00 -8.70 12.98
CA LEU A 142 9.15 -7.81 12.97
C LEU A 142 9.15 -6.99 14.28
N THR A 143 10.32 -6.85 14.89
CA THR A 143 10.55 -5.86 15.94
C THR A 143 11.33 -4.69 15.35
N ILE A 144 10.73 -3.50 15.42
CA ILE A 144 11.36 -2.23 15.08
C ILE A 144 11.88 -1.63 16.38
N SER A 145 13.19 -1.48 16.49
CA SER A 145 13.80 -0.79 17.64
C SER A 145 14.03 0.66 17.26
N ALA A 146 13.31 1.57 17.92
CA ALA A 146 13.54 3.00 17.91
C ALA A 146 14.41 3.39 19.13
N PRO A 147 14.99 4.61 19.19
CA PRO A 147 15.88 5.01 20.29
C PRO A 147 15.28 4.87 21.70
N GLU A 148 13.97 5.08 21.84
CA GLU A 148 13.30 5.14 23.14
C GLU A 148 12.34 3.97 23.41
N HIS A 149 11.96 3.21 22.39
CA HIS A 149 10.98 2.14 22.51
C HIS A 149 11.09 1.13 21.36
N THR A 150 10.46 -0.02 21.53
CA THR A 150 10.29 -1.01 20.47
C THR A 150 8.85 -1.06 20.02
N HIS A 151 8.65 -1.41 18.75
CA HIS A 151 7.34 -1.55 18.15
C HIS A 151 7.29 -2.84 17.34
N GLN A 152 6.31 -3.70 17.64
CA GLN A 152 6.12 -4.94 16.91
C GLN A 152 5.09 -4.78 15.81
N VAL A 153 5.38 -5.34 14.64
CA VAL A 153 4.51 -5.30 13.46
C VAL A 153 4.50 -6.67 12.80
N THR A 154 3.33 -7.09 12.32
CA THR A 154 3.17 -8.32 11.53
C THR A 154 3.22 -7.98 10.06
N GLN A 155 4.14 -8.59 9.30
CA GLN A 155 4.18 -8.51 7.85
C GLN A 155 3.49 -9.71 7.23
N LEU A 156 2.49 -9.47 6.39
CA LEU A 156 1.87 -10.43 5.48
C LEU A 156 2.50 -10.25 4.10
N HIS A 157 3.42 -11.13 3.72
CA HIS A 157 4.14 -11.06 2.45
C HIS A 157 3.62 -12.11 1.47
N PHE A 158 2.81 -11.68 0.50
CA PHE A 158 2.22 -12.54 -0.52
C PHE A 158 2.98 -12.43 -1.85
N GLU A 159 3.69 -13.49 -2.21
CA GLU A 159 4.61 -13.52 -3.37
C GLU A 159 3.98 -14.16 -4.61
N SER A 160 2.85 -14.86 -4.45
CA SER A 160 2.18 -15.61 -5.53
C SER A 160 1.24 -14.76 -6.40
N TRP A 161 1.29 -13.43 -6.32
CA TRP A 161 0.47 -12.59 -7.21
C TRP A 161 1.14 -12.51 -8.59
N PRO A 162 0.50 -13.02 -9.67
CA PRO A 162 1.13 -13.05 -10.98
C PRO A 162 1.39 -11.65 -11.57
N ASP A 163 2.42 -11.54 -12.40
CA ASP A 163 2.84 -10.32 -13.11
C ASP A 163 1.82 -9.86 -14.16
N HIS A 164 1.13 -10.82 -14.79
CA HIS A 164 0.00 -10.59 -15.68
C HIS A 164 -1.16 -11.47 -15.24
N GLY A 165 -2.29 -10.84 -14.95
CA GLY A 165 -3.51 -11.53 -14.54
C GLY A 165 -3.97 -11.12 -13.14
N VAL A 166 -5.10 -11.70 -12.76
CA VAL A 166 -5.73 -11.54 -11.46
C VAL A 166 -5.40 -12.74 -10.59
N VAL A 167 -5.31 -12.53 -9.28
CA VAL A 167 -5.38 -13.65 -8.34
C VAL A 167 -6.81 -14.21 -8.34
N PRO A 168 -7.01 -15.53 -8.16
CA PRO A 168 -8.34 -16.09 -7.97
C PRO A 168 -9.09 -15.36 -6.84
N SER A 169 -10.40 -15.13 -7.03
CA SER A 169 -11.21 -14.37 -6.06
C SER A 169 -11.17 -14.99 -4.66
N GLU A 170 -11.14 -16.32 -4.56
CA GLU A 170 -10.98 -17.06 -3.30
C GLU A 170 -9.67 -16.73 -2.58
N THR A 171 -8.55 -16.61 -3.30
CA THR A 171 -7.25 -16.22 -2.75
C THR A 171 -7.27 -14.78 -2.28
N LEU A 172 -7.90 -13.88 -3.04
CA LEU A 172 -8.01 -12.47 -2.68
C LEU A 172 -8.88 -12.27 -1.43
N ILE A 173 -10.00 -12.99 -1.32
CA ILE A 173 -10.86 -12.99 -0.14
C ILE A 173 -10.11 -13.59 1.05
N ALA A 174 -9.40 -14.71 0.88
CA ALA A 174 -8.60 -15.30 1.94
C ALA A 174 -7.52 -14.32 2.45
N LEU A 175 -6.86 -13.61 1.54
CA LEU A 175 -5.86 -12.60 1.89
C LEU A 175 -6.49 -11.43 2.65
N ALA A 176 -7.66 -10.94 2.21
CA ALA A 176 -8.39 -9.91 2.92
C ALA A 176 -8.80 -10.36 4.33
N ASN A 177 -9.29 -11.60 4.49
CA ASN A 177 -9.58 -12.19 5.80
C ASN A 177 -8.34 -12.31 6.69
N ALA A 178 -7.19 -12.68 6.13
CA ALA A 178 -5.93 -12.73 6.86
C ALA A 178 -5.52 -11.33 7.38
N VAL A 179 -5.69 -10.29 6.56
CA VAL A 179 -5.46 -8.90 6.98
C VAL A 179 -6.42 -8.51 8.11
N GLN A 180 -7.72 -8.80 7.98
CA GLN A 180 -8.73 -8.48 9.01
C GLN A 180 -8.47 -9.22 10.33
N THR A 181 -7.98 -10.45 10.28
CA THR A 181 -7.65 -11.24 11.47
C THR A 181 -6.36 -10.75 12.14
N THR A 182 -5.40 -10.27 11.34
CA THR A 182 -4.09 -9.81 11.85
C THR A 182 -4.19 -8.42 12.45
N ARG A 183 -4.95 -7.51 11.83
CA ARG A 183 -5.03 -6.11 12.24
C ARG A 183 -5.63 -5.96 13.63
N LYS A 184 -5.00 -5.14 14.47
CA LYS A 184 -5.59 -4.65 15.73
C LYS A 184 -5.52 -3.13 15.82
N GLN A 185 -4.69 -2.49 14.99
CA GLN A 185 -4.55 -1.04 14.90
C GLN A 185 -4.70 -0.58 13.44
N ASP A 186 -5.20 0.64 13.28
CA ASP A 186 -5.24 1.34 12.01
C ASP A 186 -4.15 2.42 11.97
N PRO A 187 -3.62 2.77 10.78
CA PRO A 187 -3.96 2.21 9.48
C PRO A 187 -3.22 0.89 9.19
N VAL A 188 -3.80 0.04 8.33
CA VAL A 188 -3.04 -1.07 7.73
C VAL A 188 -2.19 -0.54 6.58
N TRP A 189 -0.89 -0.85 6.59
CA TRP A 189 0.03 -0.43 5.53
C TRP A 189 0.09 -1.47 4.43
N VAL A 190 -0.21 -1.08 3.19
CA VAL A 190 -0.27 -1.98 2.04
C VAL A 190 0.64 -1.47 0.93
N HIS A 191 1.52 -2.32 0.46
CA HIS A 191 2.36 -2.03 -0.70
C HIS A 191 2.46 -3.21 -1.66
N CYS A 192 2.83 -2.88 -2.88
CA CYS A 192 3.30 -3.83 -3.88
C CYS A 192 4.63 -3.28 -4.37
N SER A 193 4.78 -3.01 -5.67
CA SER A 193 5.95 -2.27 -6.17
C SER A 193 5.71 -0.75 -6.17
N ALA A 194 4.73 -0.26 -6.95
CA ALA A 194 4.39 1.16 -7.01
C ALA A 194 3.35 1.60 -5.96
N GLY A 195 2.64 0.65 -5.35
CA GLY A 195 1.62 0.94 -4.35
C GLY A 195 0.27 1.37 -4.91
N ILE A 196 -0.08 1.00 -6.15
CA ILE A 196 -1.34 1.42 -6.80
C ILE A 196 -2.11 0.28 -7.50
N GLY A 197 -1.42 -0.72 -8.06
CA GLY A 197 -2.04 -1.88 -8.71
C GLY A 197 -2.59 -2.90 -7.71
N ARG A 198 -1.79 -3.92 -7.35
CA ARG A 198 -2.15 -4.97 -6.38
C ARG A 198 -2.62 -4.39 -5.04
N SER A 199 -1.95 -3.32 -4.59
CA SER A 199 -2.32 -2.58 -3.37
C SER A 199 -3.73 -1.99 -3.48
N GLY A 200 -4.06 -1.32 -4.58
CA GLY A 200 -5.39 -0.75 -4.79
C GLY A 200 -6.46 -1.83 -4.86
N THR A 201 -6.17 -2.96 -5.51
CA THR A 201 -7.10 -4.10 -5.55
C THR A 201 -7.39 -4.64 -4.15
N LEU A 202 -6.36 -4.89 -3.32
CA LEU A 202 -6.57 -5.42 -1.97
C LEU A 202 -7.27 -4.41 -1.06
N ILE A 203 -6.85 -3.14 -1.04
CA ILE A 203 -7.53 -2.09 -0.25
C ILE A 203 -8.98 -1.96 -0.70
N GLY A 204 -9.25 -2.00 -2.01
CA GLY A 204 -10.60 -1.95 -2.54
C GLY A 204 -11.49 -3.09 -2.04
N VAL A 205 -10.95 -4.32 -1.97
CA VAL A 205 -11.68 -5.47 -1.40
C VAL A 205 -11.91 -5.30 0.10
N LEU A 206 -10.90 -4.86 0.85
CA LEU A 206 -11.03 -4.61 2.28
C LEU A 206 -12.11 -3.56 2.59
N LEU A 207 -12.14 -2.47 1.82
CA LEU A 207 -13.21 -1.47 1.89
C LEU A 207 -14.57 -2.05 1.48
N ALA A 208 -14.63 -2.86 0.43
CA ALA A 208 -15.90 -3.48 0.01
C ALA A 208 -16.48 -4.41 1.08
N MET A 209 -15.63 -5.13 1.83
CA MET A 209 -16.07 -6.00 2.94
C MET A 209 -16.65 -5.22 4.12
N GLU A 210 -16.37 -3.92 4.24
CA GLU A 210 -16.98 -3.04 5.24
C GLU A 210 -18.32 -2.45 4.76
N HIS A 211 -18.66 -2.63 3.47
CA HIS A 211 -19.83 -2.05 2.81
C HIS A 211 -20.70 -3.12 2.15
N ASP A 212 -21.66 -3.66 2.92
CA ASP A 212 -22.72 -4.51 2.38
C ASP A 212 -24.01 -3.69 2.22
N ASP A 213 -24.13 -2.99 1.09
CA ASP A 213 -25.37 -2.29 0.71
C ASP A 213 -26.07 -3.04 -0.43
N PRO A 214 -27.14 -3.81 -0.15
CA PRO A 214 -27.85 -4.59 -1.16
C PRO A 214 -28.59 -3.73 -2.19
N GLN A 215 -28.70 -2.41 -1.98
CA GLN A 215 -29.31 -1.47 -2.94
C GLN A 215 -28.33 -0.99 -4.01
N VAL A 216 -27.02 -1.16 -3.79
CA VAL A 216 -25.98 -0.73 -4.73
C VAL A 216 -25.46 -1.96 -5.47
N SER A 217 -25.37 -1.88 -6.80
CA SER A 217 -24.81 -2.99 -7.56
C SER A 217 -23.33 -3.20 -7.20
N PRO A 218 -22.80 -4.44 -7.24
CA PRO A 218 -21.38 -4.68 -6.95
C PRO A 218 -20.42 -3.86 -7.82
N VAL A 219 -20.81 -3.59 -9.07
CA VAL A 219 -20.03 -2.77 -10.01
C VAL A 219 -20.00 -1.31 -9.60
N ASP A 220 -21.16 -0.76 -9.21
CA ASP A 220 -21.25 0.63 -8.75
C ASP A 220 -20.51 0.82 -7.42
N MET A 221 -20.59 -0.17 -6.52
CA MET A 221 -19.82 -0.17 -5.28
C MET A 221 -18.31 -0.18 -5.54
N ALA A 222 -17.84 -1.06 -6.44
CA ALA A 222 -16.44 -1.10 -6.84
C ALA A 222 -15.97 0.22 -7.47
N ALA A 223 -16.81 0.84 -8.31
CA ALA A 223 -16.51 2.14 -8.92
C ALA A 223 -16.42 3.25 -7.85
N LYS A 224 -17.36 3.29 -6.89
CA LYS A 224 -17.36 4.25 -5.77
C LYS A 224 -16.12 4.09 -4.89
N ILE A 225 -15.77 2.86 -4.53
CA ILE A 225 -14.57 2.56 -3.73
C ILE A 225 -13.30 2.96 -4.48
N THR A 226 -13.22 2.66 -5.77
CA THR A 226 -12.07 3.04 -6.61
C THR A 226 -11.96 4.56 -6.74
N ALA A 227 -13.08 5.26 -6.93
CA ALA A 227 -13.11 6.73 -6.95
C ALA A 227 -12.58 7.31 -5.63
N HIS A 228 -13.05 6.80 -4.48
CA HIS A 228 -12.59 7.20 -3.15
C HIS A 228 -11.08 7.03 -2.98
N MET A 229 -10.53 5.88 -3.38
CA MET A 229 -9.07 5.66 -3.31
C MET A 229 -8.29 6.59 -4.25
N ARG A 230 -8.81 6.80 -5.47
CA ARG A 230 -8.16 7.66 -6.48
C ARG A 230 -8.19 9.14 -6.13
N GLU A 231 -9.08 9.59 -5.23
CA GLU A 231 -9.01 10.94 -4.64
C GLU A 231 -7.80 11.14 -3.74
N GLN A 232 -7.20 10.05 -3.24
CA GLN A 232 -6.09 10.11 -2.29
C GLN A 232 -4.76 9.69 -2.92
N ARG A 233 -4.80 8.79 -3.89
CA ARG A 233 -3.62 8.33 -4.61
C ARG A 233 -3.97 8.03 -6.07
N ALA A 234 -3.32 8.71 -6.99
CA ALA A 234 -3.56 8.52 -8.42
C ALA A 234 -3.38 7.06 -8.87
N GLY A 235 -4.22 6.58 -9.79
CA GLY A 235 -4.03 5.28 -10.44
C GLY A 235 -4.30 4.05 -9.58
N MET A 236 -4.93 4.21 -8.40
CA MET A 236 -5.39 3.08 -7.58
C MET A 236 -6.32 2.18 -8.40
N VAL A 237 -6.01 0.88 -8.48
CA VAL A 237 -6.60 -0.10 -9.40
C VAL A 237 -6.32 0.27 -10.87
N GLN A 238 -5.21 -0.26 -11.42
CA GLN A 238 -4.68 0.15 -12.74
C GLN A 238 -5.33 -0.55 -13.94
N THR A 239 -5.91 -1.74 -13.76
CA THR A 239 -6.44 -2.55 -14.87
C THR A 239 -7.76 -3.16 -14.48
N SER A 240 -8.71 -3.24 -15.42
CA SER A 240 -9.89 -4.06 -15.24
C SER A 240 -9.48 -5.54 -15.22
N GLY A 241 -10.01 -6.30 -14.25
CA GLY A 241 -9.96 -7.75 -14.32
C GLY A 241 -10.77 -8.23 -15.53
N HIS A 242 -10.23 -9.17 -16.30
CA HIS A 242 -10.93 -9.81 -17.41
C HIS A 242 -11.89 -10.89 -16.91
#